data_AF-A0A392UCQ8-F1
#
_entry.id   AF-A0A392UCQ8-F1
#
_cell.length_a   1.000
_cell.length_b   1.000
_cell.length_c   1.000
_cell.angle_alpha   90.00
_cell.angle_beta   90.00
_cell.angle_gamma   90.00
#
_symmetry.space_group_name_H-M   'P 1'
#
loop_
_entity.id
_entity.type
_entity.pdbx_description
1 polymer ?
#
loop_
_entity_poly.entity_id
_entity_poly.type
_entity_poly.pdbx_seq_one_letter_code
_entity_poly.pdbx_strand_id
1 'polypeptide(L)' 'MTVVDVVDPSTGESVKRDGNTMGEVVMRGGCVMLGYLKDPDGTANCLKNGWFYTGDVGVMHE' A
#
# COMPACT_ATOMS: atom_id res chain seq x y z
N MET A 1 -15.40 -0.51 -4.06
CA MET A 1 -14.95 -0.66 -2.66
C MET A 1 -13.43 -0.57 -2.67
N THR A 2 -12.85 0.25 -1.79
CA THR A 2 -11.39 0.34 -1.63
C THR A 2 -10.97 -0.62 -0.51
N VAL A 3 -9.96 -1.43 -0.75
CA VAL A 3 -9.35 -2.33 0.22
C VAL A 3 -8.02 -1.74 0.70
N VAL A 4 -7.69 -2.02 1.96
CA VAL A 4 -6.45 -1.62 2.62
C VAL A 4 -5.80 -2.87 3.21
N ASP A 5 -4.48 -2.92 3.18
CA ASP A 5 -3.69 -3.95 3.84
C ASP A 5 -2.40 -3.34 4.42
N VAL A 6 -1.70 -4.11 5.25
CA VAL A 6 -0.35 -3.78 5.71
C VAL A 6 0.58 -4.91 5.26
N VAL A 7 1.65 -4.59 4.53
CA VAL A 7 2.55 -5.59 3.92
C VAL A 7 4.00 -5.41 4.35
N ASP A 8 4.76 -6.50 4.37
CA ASP A 8 6.21 -6.43 4.52
C ASP A 8 6.82 -5.74 3.28
N PRO A 9 7.62 -4.67 3.44
CA PRO A 9 8.13 -3.89 2.30
C PRO A 9 9.18 -4.66 1.47
N SER A 10 9.79 -5.72 2.02
CA SER A 10 10.78 -6.55 1.33
C SER A 10 10.15 -7.69 0.52
N THR A 11 9.04 -8.27 1.00
CA THR A 11 8.38 -9.42 0.35
C THR A 11 7.08 -9.04 -0.38
N GLY A 12 6.41 -7.97 0.05
CA GLY A 12 5.07 -7.59 -0.41
C GLY A 12 3.94 -8.46 0.14
N GLU A 13 4.22 -9.35 1.09
CA GLU A 13 3.22 -10.22 1.73
C GLU A 13 2.53 -9.51 2.90
N SER A 14 1.25 -9.82 3.14
CA SER A 14 0.50 -9.28 4.27
C SER A 14 1.17 -9.63 5.60
N VAL A 15 1.27 -8.65 6.48
CA VAL A 15 1.75 -8.88 7.84
C VAL A 15 0.67 -9.54 8.71
N LYS A 16 1.08 -10.06 9.87
CA LYS A 16 0.12 -10.58 10.86
C LYS A 16 -0.77 -9.44 11.35
N ARG A 17 -2.07 -9.71 11.44
CA ARG A 17 -3.08 -8.76 11.95
C ARG A 17 -3.21 -8.82 13.47
N ASP A 18 -2.08 -8.66 14.16
CA ASP A 18 -1.99 -8.77 15.61
C ASP A 18 -1.89 -7.41 16.32
N GLY A 19 -2.08 -6.30 15.59
CA GLY A 19 -1.96 -4.94 16.11
C GLY A 19 -0.54 -4.54 16.52
N ASN A 20 0.48 -5.35 16.21
CA ASN A 20 1.86 -5.14 16.65
C ASN A 20 2.87 -5.31 15.49
N THR A 21 2.62 -6.21 14.55
CA THR A 21 3.49 -6.47 13.41
C THR A 21 3.40 -5.31 12.44
N MET A 22 4.50 -4.57 12.30
CA MET A 22 4.59 -3.40 11.43
C MET A 22 4.86 -3.78 9.99
N GLY A 23 4.29 -3.00 9.07
CA GLY A 23 4.59 -3.04 7.64
C GLY A 23 4.20 -1.73 6.98
N GLU A 24 4.26 -1.69 5.65
CA GLU A 24 3.80 -0.55 4.85
C GLU A 24 2.29 -0.63 4.60
N VAL A 25 1.59 0.49 4.75
CA VAL A 25 0.17 0.59 4.42
C VAL A 25 0.00 0.63 2.90
N VAL A 26 -0.86 -0.25 2.37
CA VAL A 26 -1.17 -0.30 0.94
C VAL A 26 -2.67 -0.23 0.68
N MET A 27 -3.05 0.39 -0.44
CA MET A 27 -4.45 0.60 -0.80
C MET A 27 -4.74 0.17 -2.24
N ARG A 28 -5.93 -0.38 -2.50
CA ARG A 28 -6.40 -0.68 -3.86
C ARG A 28 -7.90 -0.42 -3.99
N GLY A 29 -8.28 0.42 -4.94
CA GLY A 29 -9.69 0.66 -5.26
C GLY A 29 -9.95 2.01 -5.90
N GLY A 30 -11.22 2.31 -6.15
CA GLY A 30 -11.64 3.50 -6.89
C GLY A 30 -11.35 4.85 -6.23
N CYS A 31 -10.95 4.87 -4.95
CA CYS A 31 -10.52 6.10 -4.26
C CYS A 31 -9.03 6.42 -4.47
N VAL A 32 -8.26 5.51 -5.07
CA VAL A 32 -6.84 5.73 -5.36
C VAL A 32 -6.70 6.58 -6.64
N MET A 33 -5.74 7.51 -6.64
CA MET A 33 -5.43 8.33 -7.81
C MET A 33 -5.00 7.47 -9.02
N LEU A 34 -5.15 8.01 -10.24
CA LEU A 34 -4.63 7.37 -11.45
C LEU A 34 -3.10 7.46 -11.58
N GLY A 35 -2.49 8.38 -10.84
CA GLY A 35 -1.06 8.67 -10.86
C GLY A 35 -0.78 10.15 -10.59
N TYR A 36 0.49 10.48 -10.47
CA TYR A 36 0.96 11.85 -10.32
C TYR A 36 0.96 12.59 -11.67
N LEU A 37 0.56 13.85 -11.65
CA LEU A 37 0.50 14.68 -12.84
C LEU A 37 1.91 14.94 -13.40
N LYS A 38 2.15 14.49 -14.64
CA LYS A 38 3.43 14.62 -15.37
C LYS A 38 4.63 13.94 -14.68
N ASP A 39 4.37 12.97 -13.81
CA ASP A 39 5.40 12.21 -13.12
C ASP A 39 5.11 10.69 -13.26
N PRO A 40 5.44 10.11 -14.43
CA PRO A 40 5.22 8.68 -14.67
C PRO A 40 6.12 7.80 -13.80
N ASP A 41 7.31 8.27 -13.44
CA ASP A 41 8.27 7.52 -12.61
C ASP A 41 7.76 7.44 -11.16
N GLY A 42 7.33 8.57 -10.58
CA GLY A 42 6.68 8.59 -9.27
C GLY A 42 5.44 7.71 -9.24
N THR A 43 4.64 7.73 -10.32
CA THR A 43 3.45 6.90 -10.47
C THR A 43 3.79 5.42 -10.47
N ALA A 44 4.79 4.99 -11.25
CA ALA A 44 5.22 3.59 -11.32
C ALA A 44 5.88 3.12 -10.00
N ASN A 45 6.54 4.03 -9.29
CA ASN A 45 7.18 3.73 -8.00
C ASN A 45 6.16 3.45 -6.88
N CYS A 46 5.01 4.15 -6.86
CA CYS A 46 4.00 3.96 -5.82
C CYS A 46 2.84 3.03 -6.24
N LEU A 47 2.55 2.87 -7.54
CA LEU A 47 1.50 1.96 -8.02
C LEU A 47 2.11 0.66 -8.58
N LYS A 48 2.04 -0.42 -7.81
CA LYS A 48 2.55 -1.75 -8.20
C LYS A 48 1.44 -2.79 -8.19
N ASN A 49 1.22 -3.47 -9.30
CA ASN A 49 0.19 -4.53 -9.42
C ASN A 49 -1.22 -4.09 -8.97
N GLY A 50 -1.58 -2.82 -9.21
CA GLY A 50 -2.85 -2.22 -8.82
C GLY A 50 -2.94 -1.80 -7.33
N TRP A 51 -1.87 -1.95 -6.56
CA TRP A 51 -1.76 -1.46 -5.19
C TRP A 51 -0.97 -0.16 -5.13
N PHE A 52 -1.48 0.79 -4.36
CA PHE A 52 -0.81 2.02 -4.00
C PHE A 52 -0.05 1.84 -2.68
N TYR A 53 1.25 2.00 -2.76
CA TYR A 53 2.22 1.99 -1.66
C TYR A 53 2.35 3.41 -1.12
N THR A 54 1.88 3.63 0.12
CA THR A 54 1.76 5.00 0.66
C THR A 54 3.09 5.54 1.16
N GLY A 55 4.07 4.67 1.46
CA GLY A 55 5.30 5.03 2.16
C GLY A 55 5.14 5.20 3.68
N ASP A 56 3.93 4.98 4.23
CA ASP A 56 3.66 5.07 5.66
C ASP A 56 3.71 3.70 6.33
N VAL A 57 4.20 3.67 7.57
CA VAL A 57 4.25 2.46 8.40
C VAL A 57 2.97 2.34 9.23
N GLY A 58 2.41 1.14 9.28
CA GLY A 58 1.22 0.84 10.08
C GLY A 58 1.23 -0.58 10.66
N VAL A 59 0.24 -0.83 11.51
CA VAL A 59 -0.14 -2.16 12.00
C VAL A 59 -1.60 -2.41 11.64
N MET A 60 -2.01 -3.68 11.56
CA MET A 60 -3.41 -4.04 11.32
C MET A 60 -3.93 -4.87 12.49
N HIS A 61 -5.13 -4.53 12.97
CA HIS A 61 -5.88 -5.31 13.96
C HIS A 61 -6.74 -6.37 13.26
N GLU A 62 -7.32 -7.29 14.05
CA GLU A 62 -8.29 -8.30 13.60
C GLU A 62 -9.59 -7.72 13.02
#